data_AF-A0A962D4Y9-F1
#
_entry.id   AF-A0A962D4Y9-F1
#
_cell.length_a   1.000
_cell.length_b   1.000
_cell.length_c   1.000
_cell.angle_alpha   90.00
_cell.angle_beta   90.00
_cell.angle_gamma   90.00
#
_symmetry.space_group_name_H-M   'P 1'
#
loop_
_entity.id
_entity.type
_entity.pdbx_description
1 polymer ?
#
loop_
_entity_poly.entity_id
_entity_poly.type
_entity_poly.pdbx_seq_one_letter_code
_entity_poly.pdbx_strand_id
1 'polypeptide(L)'
;LWGHLDGHWNARDQEYVEGLTKCLHYTALHQQPWHPFPDDYSYHPNPLAYIWYDLEREADAQGYELFGIDRPSPNFAAVLGRNNVDSDVPVPLDDGIGAMLERAGTRSVLLVQARGAVPDWNGLPQRAGAASFTLSPNTRWPDAKADAVLAAGLLERIPPADIPWVLDGLFAHANKLVEVRVPATEPVGLGSAEWWRKRLDEAARKHPHVSWQLDICDRAALIPDTRVSYRIERPAAGGAPRVWALVDGDANGDAQVQKLADALGWGFETKRLFYNLRSKLPNAWHGASLASVDRDRSSRLDEPLPDLVIAAGKHSAPVAGWIRKASEGRTRVVQLGHPTASFDLFDLIVTAPDHRLPVRDNVLHVTAPLAGIDADRLEESAVRWRDRIGDGEAPRTVLLVGPGRGSYR
;
A
#
# COMPACT_ATOMS: atom_id res chain seq x y z
N LEU A 1 23.75 24.70 -35.94
CA LEU A 1 23.71 23.35 -35.33
C LEU A 1 22.24 22.89 -35.22
N TRP A 2 21.50 22.95 -36.33
CA TRP A 2 20.10 22.50 -36.40
C TRP A 2 19.95 21.69 -37.70
N GLY A 3 19.34 20.52 -37.61
CA GLY A 3 19.11 19.60 -38.72
C GLY A 3 17.98 18.63 -38.36
N HIS A 4 17.55 17.82 -39.33
CA HIS A 4 16.53 16.79 -39.07
C HIS A 4 17.08 15.76 -38.07
N LEU A 5 16.38 15.59 -36.95
CA LEU A 5 16.60 14.51 -36.00
C LEU A 5 15.73 13.32 -36.42
N ASP A 6 16.28 12.12 -36.40
CA ASP A 6 15.51 10.91 -36.66
C ASP A 6 14.40 10.77 -35.61
N GLY A 7 13.18 10.43 -36.07
CA GLY A 7 11.99 10.36 -35.24
C GLY A 7 12.12 9.38 -34.07
N HIS A 8 13.01 8.38 -34.14
CA HIS A 8 13.24 7.46 -33.03
C HIS A 8 13.87 8.11 -31.79
N TRP A 9 14.46 9.31 -31.90
CA TRP A 9 14.99 10.08 -30.76
C TRP A 9 13.97 11.05 -30.13
N ASN A 10 12.73 11.09 -30.63
CA ASN A 10 11.63 11.84 -30.04
C ASN A 10 10.28 11.30 -30.55
N ALA A 11 10.04 10.00 -30.38
CA ALA A 11 8.84 9.34 -30.87
C ALA A 11 7.67 9.66 -29.96
N ARG A 12 6.52 10.02 -30.53
CA ARG A 12 5.26 10.15 -29.77
C ARG A 12 4.69 8.78 -29.45
N ASP A 13 3.68 8.73 -28.57
CA ASP A 13 2.99 7.49 -28.16
C ASP A 13 2.57 6.60 -29.35
N GLN A 14 2.08 7.20 -30.45
CA GLN A 14 1.61 6.49 -31.64
C GLN A 14 2.73 6.08 -32.61
N GLU A 15 3.93 6.62 -32.43
CA GLU A 15 5.11 6.41 -33.29
C GLU A 15 6.10 5.42 -32.66
N TYR A 16 5.78 4.88 -31.49
CA TYR A 16 6.62 3.91 -30.79
C TYR A 16 6.80 2.65 -31.63
N VAL A 17 8.06 2.22 -31.77
CA VAL A 17 8.42 0.95 -32.39
C VAL A 17 9.37 0.21 -31.47
N GLU A 18 8.94 -0.96 -31.01
CA GLU A 18 9.68 -1.85 -30.10
C GLU A 18 11.10 -2.12 -30.64
N GLY A 19 12.09 -2.00 -29.76
CA GLY A 19 13.51 -2.20 -30.09
C GLY A 19 14.16 -1.11 -30.97
N LEU A 20 13.40 -0.22 -31.60
CA LEU A 20 13.92 0.87 -32.44
C LEU A 20 13.87 2.24 -31.75
N THR A 21 12.77 2.58 -31.11
CA THR A 21 12.60 3.87 -30.40
C THR A 21 13.65 4.01 -29.29
N LYS A 22 14.32 5.17 -29.27
CA LYS A 22 15.36 5.52 -28.27
C LYS A 22 14.85 6.49 -27.21
N CYS A 23 13.89 7.35 -27.57
CA CYS A 23 13.24 8.26 -26.66
C CYS A 23 11.74 8.30 -26.97
N LEU A 24 10.93 7.87 -26.00
CA LEU A 24 9.48 7.93 -26.06
C LEU A 24 8.99 9.16 -25.32
N HIS A 25 8.17 9.96 -25.99
CA HIS A 25 7.51 11.13 -25.44
C HIS A 25 6.03 10.80 -25.21
N TYR A 26 5.62 10.70 -23.94
CA TYR A 26 4.23 10.58 -23.54
C TYR A 26 3.50 11.93 -23.68
N THR A 27 2.83 12.12 -24.81
CA THR A 27 2.24 13.39 -25.23
C THR A 27 0.83 13.63 -24.67
N ALA A 28 0.06 12.57 -24.46
CA ALA A 28 -1.29 12.66 -23.93
C ALA A 28 -1.27 12.76 -22.40
N LEU A 29 -1.53 13.96 -21.85
CA LEU A 29 -1.50 14.22 -20.40
C LEU A 29 -2.32 13.21 -19.60
N HIS A 30 -3.54 12.90 -20.04
CA HIS A 30 -4.46 11.95 -19.38
C HIS A 30 -4.05 10.47 -19.52
N GLN A 31 -2.92 10.19 -20.17
CA GLN A 31 -2.34 8.85 -20.35
C GLN A 31 -0.87 8.80 -19.88
N GLN A 32 -0.39 9.81 -19.16
CA GLN A 32 0.98 9.79 -18.63
C GLN A 32 1.07 8.82 -17.44
N PRO A 33 1.97 7.82 -17.46
CA PRO A 33 2.01 6.76 -16.43
C PRO A 33 2.23 7.23 -14.99
N TRP A 34 2.85 8.40 -14.81
CA TRP A 34 3.18 9.00 -13.51
C TRP A 34 2.08 9.90 -12.93
N HIS A 35 0.97 10.09 -13.64
CA HIS A 35 -0.21 10.85 -13.20
C HIS A 35 0.12 12.15 -12.45
N PRO A 36 0.69 13.18 -13.11
CA PRO A 36 1.24 14.34 -12.40
C PRO A 36 0.20 15.16 -11.62
N PHE A 37 -1.08 15.12 -12.00
CA PHE A 37 -2.17 15.90 -11.40
C PHE A 37 -3.41 15.01 -11.20
N PRO A 38 -3.34 14.00 -10.30
CA PRO A 38 -4.36 12.97 -10.16
C PRO A 38 -5.71 13.51 -9.67
N ASP A 39 -5.70 14.66 -8.98
CA ASP A 39 -6.91 15.32 -8.47
C ASP A 39 -7.60 16.21 -9.51
N ASP A 40 -6.86 16.67 -10.52
CA ASP A 40 -7.35 17.60 -11.55
C ASP A 40 -7.81 16.90 -12.82
N TYR A 41 -7.27 15.71 -13.12
CA TYR A 41 -7.54 14.98 -14.37
C TYR A 41 -7.96 13.52 -14.14
N SER A 42 -8.85 13.03 -15.01
CA SER A 42 -9.14 11.61 -15.10
C SER A 42 -8.11 10.92 -15.99
N TYR A 43 -7.36 9.98 -15.42
CA TYR A 43 -6.36 9.22 -16.15
C TYR A 43 -6.92 7.92 -16.73
N HIS A 44 -6.42 7.58 -17.92
CA HIS A 44 -6.76 6.37 -18.66
C HIS A 44 -5.50 5.52 -18.90
N PRO A 45 -5.64 4.18 -18.95
CA PRO A 45 -4.50 3.31 -19.23
C PRO A 45 -3.80 3.68 -20.55
N ASN A 46 -2.47 3.80 -20.51
CA ASN A 46 -1.64 3.92 -21.69
C ASN A 46 -1.11 2.54 -22.10
N PRO A 47 -1.26 2.11 -23.36
CA PRO A 47 -0.75 0.81 -23.81
C PRO A 47 0.76 0.67 -23.66
N LEU A 48 1.51 1.78 -23.60
CA LEU A 48 2.95 1.84 -23.42
C LEU A 48 3.37 2.21 -21.98
N ALA A 49 2.44 2.24 -21.01
CA ALA A 49 2.78 2.56 -19.63
C ALA A 49 3.76 1.57 -19.00
N TYR A 50 3.74 0.32 -19.47
CA TYR A 50 4.62 -0.73 -18.96
C TYR A 50 6.10 -0.35 -19.08
N ILE A 51 6.50 0.36 -20.13
CA ILE A 51 7.89 0.82 -20.36
C ILE A 51 8.35 1.73 -19.22
N TRP A 52 7.53 2.73 -18.86
CA TRP A 52 7.82 3.61 -17.73
C TRP A 52 7.94 2.82 -16.44
N TYR A 53 6.97 1.95 -16.15
CA TYR A 53 6.97 1.16 -14.92
C TYR A 53 8.14 0.15 -14.86
N ASP A 54 8.58 -0.39 -16.00
CA ASP A 54 9.76 -1.26 -16.08
C ASP A 54 11.04 -0.48 -15.77
N LEU A 55 11.22 0.70 -16.36
CA LEU A 55 12.36 1.58 -16.08
C LEU A 55 12.38 2.05 -14.62
N GLU A 56 11.22 2.39 -14.06
CA GLU A 56 11.07 2.75 -12.65
C GLU A 56 11.45 1.58 -11.74
N ARG A 57 10.93 0.37 -12.02
CA ARG A 57 11.31 -0.85 -11.28
C ARG A 57 12.80 -1.16 -11.39
N GLU A 58 13.41 -0.97 -12.56
CA GLU A 58 14.84 -1.18 -12.75
C GLU A 58 15.64 -0.15 -11.94
N ALA A 59 15.27 1.13 -11.98
CA ALA A 59 15.89 2.18 -11.18
C ALA A 59 15.79 1.88 -9.67
N ASP A 60 14.61 1.48 -9.20
CA ASP A 60 14.37 1.06 -7.82
C ASP A 60 15.23 -0.15 -7.43
N ALA A 61 15.31 -1.17 -8.30
CA ALA A 61 16.12 -2.37 -8.07
C ALA A 61 17.62 -2.07 -8.00
N GLN A 62 18.08 -1.04 -8.72
CA GLN A 62 19.46 -0.54 -8.63
C GLN A 62 19.67 0.45 -7.47
N GLY A 63 18.62 0.78 -6.71
CA GLY A 63 18.69 1.77 -5.64
C GLY A 63 19.05 3.17 -6.15
N TYR A 64 18.66 3.50 -7.38
CA TYR A 64 18.98 4.79 -7.98
C TYR A 64 18.26 5.92 -7.24
N GLU A 65 19.03 6.88 -6.75
CA GLU A 65 18.54 8.12 -6.13
C GLU A 65 19.30 9.30 -6.75
N LEU A 66 18.63 10.44 -6.93
CA LEU A 66 19.27 11.63 -7.50
C LEU A 66 20.32 12.22 -6.53
N PHE A 67 20.08 12.08 -5.23
CA PHE A 67 20.95 12.52 -4.15
C PHE A 67 21.15 11.39 -3.16
N GLY A 68 22.28 11.40 -2.46
CA GLY A 68 22.61 10.39 -1.46
C GLY A 68 23.54 10.96 -0.40
N ILE A 69 23.94 10.12 0.55
CA ILE A 69 24.82 10.53 1.64
C ILE A 69 26.17 11.11 1.14
N ASP A 70 26.71 10.56 0.04
CA ASP A 70 27.98 11.03 -0.55
C ASP A 70 27.81 12.27 -1.44
N ARG A 71 26.58 12.54 -1.90
CA ARG A 71 26.24 13.67 -2.77
C ARG A 71 24.85 14.19 -2.39
N PRO A 72 24.72 14.89 -1.25
CA PRO A 72 23.45 15.45 -0.84
C PRO A 72 23.04 16.60 -1.76
N SER A 73 21.80 17.08 -1.62
CA SER A 73 21.32 18.20 -2.42
C SER A 73 22.12 19.48 -2.14
N PRO A 74 22.23 20.41 -3.12
CA PRO A 74 23.02 21.63 -2.96
C PRO A 74 22.66 22.47 -1.71
N ASN A 75 21.40 22.39 -1.26
CA ASN A 75 20.89 23.16 -0.13
C ASN A 75 20.93 22.38 1.20
N PHE A 76 21.32 21.10 1.20
CA PHE A 76 21.27 20.24 2.39
C PHE A 76 22.00 20.87 3.59
N ALA A 77 23.27 21.25 3.40
CA ALA A 77 24.10 21.83 4.47
C ALA A 77 23.56 23.18 4.97
N ALA A 78 22.89 23.94 4.10
CA ALA A 78 22.34 25.25 4.44
C ALA A 78 21.02 25.13 5.20
N VAL A 79 20.19 24.12 4.89
CA VAL A 79 18.87 23.92 5.51
C VAL A 79 18.98 23.13 6.81
N LEU A 80 19.87 22.15 6.86
CA LEU A 80 20.07 21.29 8.02
C LEU A 80 20.43 22.12 9.26
N GLY A 81 19.50 22.16 10.22
CA GLY A 81 19.69 22.88 11.47
C GLY A 81 19.43 24.39 11.42
N ARG A 82 19.18 25.00 10.24
CA ARG A 82 18.72 26.39 10.11
C ARG A 82 17.22 26.55 10.21
N ASN A 83 16.46 25.52 9.84
CA ASN A 83 15.03 25.46 10.13
C ASN A 83 14.87 25.28 11.65
N ASN A 84 14.85 26.39 12.38
CA ASN A 84 14.01 26.52 13.56
C ASN A 84 12.58 26.46 13.03
N VAL A 85 12.08 25.26 12.81
CA VAL A 85 10.63 25.10 12.83
C VAL A 85 10.25 25.55 14.24
N ASP A 86 9.33 26.50 14.39
CA ASP A 86 8.71 26.87 15.67
C ASP A 86 7.93 25.65 16.21
N SER A 87 8.65 24.59 16.58
CA SER A 87 8.12 23.32 17.07
C SER A 87 8.47 23.19 18.54
N ASP A 88 7.99 24.14 19.35
CA ASP A 88 7.98 24.07 20.81
C ASP A 88 6.90 23.10 21.34
N VAL A 89 6.14 22.46 20.44
CA VAL A 89 5.23 21.38 20.81
C VAL A 89 5.83 20.06 20.33
N PRO A 90 6.47 19.28 21.23
CA PRO A 90 6.83 17.91 20.92
C PRO A 90 5.58 17.16 20.51
N VAL A 91 5.64 16.42 19.41
CA VAL A 91 4.62 15.41 19.11
C VAL A 91 4.80 14.32 20.17
N PRO A 92 3.91 14.19 21.17
CA PRO A 92 4.06 13.19 22.22
C PRO A 92 4.06 11.80 21.60
N LEU A 93 4.77 10.85 22.21
CA LEU A 93 4.66 9.43 21.84
C LEU A 93 3.17 9.07 21.86
N ASP A 94 2.66 8.51 20.76
CA ASP A 94 1.40 7.78 20.83
C ASP A 94 1.59 6.60 21.77
N ASP A 95 0.57 6.24 22.56
CA ASP A 95 0.64 5.10 23.48
C ASP A 95 0.96 3.78 22.74
N GLY A 96 0.70 3.73 21.42
CA GLY A 96 0.91 2.57 20.58
C GLY A 96 2.38 2.18 20.33
N ILE A 97 3.33 3.13 20.35
CA ILE A 97 4.74 2.80 20.06
C ILE A 97 5.37 1.96 21.18
N GLY A 98 5.02 2.23 22.44
CA GLY A 98 5.50 1.44 23.58
C GLY A 98 5.12 -0.03 23.42
N ALA A 99 3.86 -0.29 23.08
CA ALA A 99 3.37 -1.64 22.81
C ALA A 99 4.06 -2.29 21.60
N MET A 100 4.37 -1.52 20.55
CA MET A 100 5.08 -2.02 19.36
C MET A 100 6.55 -2.36 19.67
N LEU A 101 7.24 -1.53 20.46
CA LEU A 101 8.60 -1.78 20.95
C LEU A 101 8.66 -3.03 21.83
N GLU A 102 7.68 -3.20 22.72
CA GLU A 102 7.55 -4.39 23.57
C GLU A 102 7.28 -5.65 22.76
N ARG A 103 6.32 -5.62 21.82
CA ARG A 103 6.02 -6.75 20.93
C ARG A 103 7.19 -7.15 20.04
N ALA A 104 7.91 -6.16 19.50
CA ALA A 104 9.13 -6.40 18.73
C ALA A 104 10.30 -6.93 19.60
N GLY A 105 10.15 -6.90 20.93
CA GLY A 105 11.19 -7.29 21.87
C GLY A 105 12.45 -6.45 21.70
N THR A 106 12.30 -5.15 21.49
CA THR A 106 13.39 -4.20 21.26
C THR A 106 14.27 -4.07 22.49
N ARG A 107 15.59 -4.23 22.32
CA ARG A 107 16.60 -4.10 23.39
C ARG A 107 17.51 -2.88 23.24
N SER A 108 17.63 -2.37 22.02
CA SER A 108 18.44 -1.19 21.69
C SER A 108 17.64 -0.23 20.83
N VAL A 109 17.78 1.06 21.13
CA VAL A 109 17.11 2.15 20.42
C VAL A 109 18.16 3.15 19.95
N LEU A 110 18.08 3.53 18.68
CA LEU A 110 18.87 4.63 18.11
C LEU A 110 17.95 5.83 17.87
N LEU A 111 18.22 6.92 18.57
CA LEU A 111 17.52 8.19 18.42
C LEU A 111 18.22 9.05 17.39
N VAL A 112 17.57 9.33 16.28
CA VAL A 112 18.12 10.13 15.18
C VAL A 112 17.48 11.50 15.17
N GLN A 113 18.31 12.54 15.26
CA GLN A 113 17.87 13.92 15.41
C GLN A 113 18.68 14.87 14.52
N ALA A 114 18.12 16.03 14.18
CA ALA A 114 18.88 17.12 13.58
C ALA A 114 19.47 18.01 14.68
N ARG A 115 20.58 18.70 14.39
CA ARG A 115 21.23 19.60 15.37
C ARG A 115 20.24 20.61 15.96
N GLY A 116 20.17 20.70 17.29
CA GLY A 116 19.27 21.60 18.00
C GLY A 116 17.82 21.11 18.16
N ALA A 117 17.47 19.94 17.63
CA ALA A 117 16.24 19.25 18.05
C ALA A 117 16.52 18.55 19.39
N VAL A 118 15.65 18.76 20.38
CA VAL A 118 15.56 17.93 21.57
C VAL A 118 14.19 17.28 21.52
N PRO A 119 14.05 16.09 20.92
CA PRO A 119 12.74 15.47 20.85
C PRO A 119 12.31 15.03 22.25
N ASP A 120 11.02 15.17 22.55
CA ASP A 120 10.45 14.60 23.76
C ASP A 120 10.27 13.08 23.58
N TRP A 121 11.19 12.34 24.18
CA TRP A 121 11.19 10.88 24.18
C TRP A 121 10.57 10.29 25.46
N ASN A 122 9.80 11.07 26.24
CA ASN A 122 9.13 10.60 27.45
C ASN A 122 8.11 9.50 27.13
N GLY A 123 8.45 8.24 27.46
CA GLY A 123 7.61 7.07 27.21
C GLY A 123 8.32 5.92 26.49
N LEU A 124 9.60 6.09 26.13
CA LEU A 124 10.42 4.94 25.73
C LEU A 124 10.55 3.92 26.87
N PRO A 125 10.52 2.61 26.59
CA PRO A 125 10.74 1.61 27.61
C PRO A 125 12.11 1.85 28.26
N GLN A 126 12.15 2.11 29.58
CA GLN A 126 13.40 2.35 30.34
C GLN A 126 14.43 1.21 30.21
N ARG A 127 14.02 0.05 29.67
CA ARG A 127 14.83 -1.15 29.48
C ARG A 127 15.64 -1.18 28.20
N ALA A 128 15.36 -0.33 27.21
CA ALA A 128 16.12 -0.31 25.96
C ALA A 128 17.36 0.60 26.10
N GLY A 129 18.54 0.09 25.76
CA GLY A 129 19.73 0.93 25.68
C GLY A 129 19.56 1.98 24.58
N ALA A 130 19.49 3.25 24.95
CA ALA A 130 19.29 4.36 24.01
C ALA A 130 20.62 5.01 23.64
N ALA A 131 20.96 4.98 22.35
CA ALA A 131 22.03 5.77 21.76
C ALA A 131 21.42 6.93 20.96
N SER A 132 22.12 8.07 20.87
CA SER A 132 21.70 9.20 20.06
C SER A 132 22.66 9.45 18.90
N PHE A 133 22.11 9.87 17.77
CA PHE A 133 22.83 10.20 16.55
C PHE A 133 22.30 11.52 15.98
N THR A 134 23.22 12.43 15.69
CA THR A 134 22.86 13.76 15.14
C THR A 134 23.24 13.85 13.67
N LEU A 135 22.25 14.07 12.81
CA LEU A 135 22.46 14.31 11.39
C LEU A 135 23.22 15.64 11.19
N SER A 136 24.28 15.58 10.41
CA SER A 136 25.19 16.68 10.04
C SER A 136 25.48 16.70 8.53
N PRO A 137 26.03 17.79 7.95
CA PRO A 137 26.33 17.83 6.52
C PRO A 137 27.32 16.77 6.03
N ASN A 138 28.24 16.35 6.92
CA ASN A 138 29.27 15.33 6.63
C ASN A 138 28.92 14.02 7.35
N THR A 139 27.63 13.69 7.42
CA THR A 139 27.13 12.53 8.15
C THR A 139 27.76 11.25 7.64
N ARG A 140 28.19 10.43 8.60
CA ARG A 140 28.37 9.00 8.42
C ARG A 140 27.48 8.31 9.42
N TRP A 141 26.64 7.40 8.95
CA TRP A 141 25.80 6.62 9.84
C TRP A 141 26.65 5.74 10.78
N PRO A 142 26.18 5.44 11.99
CA PRO A 142 26.89 4.54 12.90
C PRO A 142 27.02 3.13 12.32
N ASP A 143 28.16 2.46 12.48
CA ASP A 143 28.34 1.07 12.01
C ASP A 143 27.39 0.08 12.72
N ALA A 144 27.01 0.40 13.97
CA ALA A 144 26.14 -0.43 14.78
C ALA A 144 24.66 -0.18 14.47
N LYS A 145 23.93 -1.25 14.13
CA LYS A 145 22.47 -1.23 14.03
C LYS A 145 21.81 -1.29 15.41
N ALA A 146 20.59 -0.77 15.50
CA ALA A 146 19.72 -0.89 16.67
C ALA A 146 18.50 -1.76 16.37
N ASP A 147 17.86 -2.30 17.41
CA ASP A 147 16.58 -3.00 17.24
C ASP A 147 15.51 -2.04 16.72
N ALA A 148 15.46 -0.81 17.26
CA ALA A 148 14.59 0.24 16.79
C ALA A 148 15.34 1.55 16.49
N VAL A 149 14.91 2.26 15.45
CA VAL A 149 15.40 3.60 15.09
C VAL A 149 14.24 4.57 15.16
N LEU A 150 14.39 5.65 15.93
CA LEU A 150 13.32 6.63 16.12
C LEU A 150 13.81 8.01 15.64
N ALA A 151 13.02 8.65 14.79
CA ALA A 151 13.31 9.96 14.24
C ALA A 151 12.13 10.92 14.46
N ALA A 152 12.41 12.03 15.16
CA ALA A 152 11.44 13.09 15.40
C ALA A 152 12.17 14.44 15.31
N GLY A 153 11.52 15.47 14.75
CA GLY A 153 12.18 16.76 14.62
C GLY A 153 13.34 16.76 13.62
N LEU A 154 13.27 15.93 12.57
CA LEU A 154 14.39 15.61 11.67
C LEU A 154 14.05 15.89 10.21
N LEU A 155 13.07 15.18 9.64
CA LEU A 155 12.85 15.12 8.20
C LEU A 155 12.25 16.43 7.65
N GLU A 156 11.51 17.16 8.48
CA GLU A 156 10.99 18.49 8.18
C GLU A 156 12.07 19.59 8.21
N ARG A 157 13.28 19.26 8.68
CA ARG A 157 14.43 20.17 8.80
C ARG A 157 15.49 19.93 7.73
N ILE A 158 15.17 19.14 6.71
CA ILE A 158 16.03 18.86 5.56
C ILE A 158 15.27 19.13 4.26
N PRO A 159 15.96 19.37 3.13
CA PRO A 159 15.31 19.52 1.84
C PRO A 159 14.56 18.25 1.44
N PRO A 160 13.41 18.36 0.75
CA PRO A 160 12.65 17.20 0.28
C PRO A 160 13.46 16.20 -0.56
N ALA A 161 14.44 16.71 -1.29
CA ALA A 161 15.33 15.93 -2.13
C ALA A 161 16.30 15.02 -1.34
N ASP A 162 16.49 15.28 -0.05
CA ASP A 162 17.38 14.52 0.85
C ASP A 162 16.62 13.52 1.74
N ILE A 163 15.29 13.64 1.81
CA ILE A 163 14.47 12.73 2.63
C ILE A 163 14.59 11.27 2.21
N PRO A 164 14.60 10.89 0.91
CA PRO A 164 14.68 9.48 0.51
C PRO A 164 15.92 8.77 1.07
N TRP A 165 17.10 9.36 0.93
CA TRP A 165 18.34 8.74 1.40
C TRP A 165 18.48 8.80 2.93
N VAL A 166 17.91 9.81 3.60
CA VAL A 166 17.88 9.85 5.06
C VAL A 166 16.96 8.76 5.61
N LEU A 167 15.75 8.60 5.04
CA LEU A 167 14.82 7.53 5.40
C LEU A 167 15.46 6.15 5.17
N ASP A 168 16.08 5.92 4.01
CA ASP A 168 16.79 4.67 3.73
C ASP A 168 17.88 4.41 4.78
N GLY A 169 18.60 5.45 5.20
CA GLY A 169 19.52 5.39 6.32
C GLY A 169 18.87 4.97 7.65
N LEU A 170 17.71 5.52 8.00
CA LEU A 170 16.95 5.12 9.21
C LEU A 170 16.61 3.62 9.17
N PHE A 171 16.05 3.16 8.05
CA PHE A 171 15.66 1.76 7.89
C PHE A 171 16.87 0.81 7.84
N ALA A 172 17.96 1.19 7.17
CA ALA A 172 19.17 0.38 7.09
C ALA A 172 19.81 0.11 8.46
N HIS A 173 19.61 1.01 9.43
CA HIS A 173 20.13 0.92 10.80
C HIS A 173 19.13 0.33 11.81
N ALA A 174 17.92 -0.01 11.38
CA ALA A 174 16.91 -0.69 12.18
C ALA A 174 16.87 -2.19 11.87
N ASN A 175 16.96 -3.03 12.89
CA ASN A 175 16.78 -4.48 12.71
C ASN A 175 15.30 -4.90 12.75
N LYS A 176 14.44 -4.13 13.43
CA LYS A 176 13.05 -4.52 13.69
C LYS A 176 12.04 -3.41 13.46
N LEU A 177 12.35 -2.19 13.87
CA LEU A 177 11.35 -1.10 13.91
C LEU A 177 11.94 0.27 13.53
N VAL A 178 11.21 1.01 12.71
CA VAL A 178 11.43 2.46 12.50
C VAL A 178 10.20 3.24 12.97
N GLU A 179 10.42 4.28 13.77
CA GLU A 179 9.39 5.27 14.07
C GLU A 179 9.78 6.62 13.50
N VAL A 180 8.87 7.26 12.79
CA VAL A 180 9.06 8.62 12.27
C VAL A 180 7.92 9.50 12.76
N ARG A 181 8.27 10.70 13.25
CA ARG A 181 7.32 11.74 13.58
C ARG A 181 7.60 12.99 12.79
N VAL A 182 6.56 13.50 12.13
CA VAL A 182 6.65 14.66 11.24
C VAL A 182 5.37 15.50 11.34
N PRO A 183 5.47 16.82 11.19
CA PRO A 183 4.28 17.63 10.95
C PRO A 183 3.79 17.46 9.50
N ALA A 184 2.47 17.43 9.30
CA ALA A 184 1.90 17.75 7.99
C ALA A 184 1.62 19.24 7.93
N THR A 185 2.15 19.89 6.89
CA THR A 185 2.08 21.35 6.69
C THR A 185 1.13 21.75 5.57
N GLU A 186 0.80 20.81 4.69
CA GLU A 186 -0.07 21.02 3.54
C GLU A 186 -1.21 19.99 3.55
N PRO A 187 -2.42 20.35 3.10
CA PRO A 187 -3.54 19.40 3.03
C PRO A 187 -3.33 18.35 1.95
N VAL A 188 -2.63 18.68 0.86
CA VAL A 188 -2.33 17.80 -0.28
C VAL A 188 -0.93 18.06 -0.82
N GLY A 189 -0.33 17.07 -1.50
CA GLY A 189 0.99 17.23 -2.10
C GLY A 189 2.15 17.25 -1.10
N LEU A 190 3.21 17.99 -1.43
CA LEU A 190 4.47 17.99 -0.67
C LEU A 190 4.25 18.40 0.80
N GLY A 191 4.62 17.53 1.74
CA GLY A 191 4.46 17.80 3.18
C GLY A 191 3.07 17.47 3.73
N SER A 192 2.17 16.90 2.93
CA SER A 192 0.90 16.35 3.42
C SER A 192 1.07 15.01 4.12
N ALA A 193 0.04 14.58 4.86
CA ALA A 193 0.04 13.28 5.53
C ALA A 193 0.23 12.11 4.57
N GLU A 194 -0.40 12.18 3.40
CA GLU A 194 -0.29 11.15 2.35
C GLU A 194 1.11 11.14 1.72
N TRP A 195 1.69 12.31 1.47
CA TRP A 195 3.04 12.39 0.92
C TRP A 195 4.08 11.80 1.87
N TRP A 196 3.99 12.11 3.17
CA TRP A 196 4.87 11.49 4.18
C TRP A 196 4.70 9.97 4.24
N ARG A 197 3.46 9.48 4.22
CA ARG A 197 3.17 8.04 4.16
C ARG A 197 3.86 7.40 2.95
N LYS A 198 3.71 8.00 1.76
CA LYS A 198 4.31 7.50 0.52
C LYS A 198 5.84 7.44 0.58
N ARG A 199 6.50 8.47 1.13
CA ARG A 199 7.97 8.48 1.32
C ARG A 199 8.43 7.38 2.28
N LEU A 200 7.70 7.14 3.36
CA LEU A 200 8.01 6.03 4.28
C LEU A 200 7.77 4.65 3.64
N ASP A 201 6.66 4.48 2.92
CA ASP A 201 6.34 3.25 2.19
C ASP A 201 7.44 2.88 1.18
N GLU A 202 7.99 3.87 0.46
CA GLU A 202 9.08 3.70 -0.48
C GLU A 202 10.38 3.24 0.19
N ALA A 203 10.77 3.88 1.30
CA ALA A 203 11.93 3.45 2.07
C ALA A 203 11.72 2.05 2.67
N ALA A 204 10.54 1.77 3.24
CA ALA A 204 10.21 0.49 3.85
C ALA A 204 10.21 -0.67 2.85
N ARG A 205 9.92 -0.44 1.56
CA ARG A 205 9.99 -1.47 0.51
C ARG A 205 11.40 -2.02 0.32
N LYS A 206 12.44 -1.20 0.53
CA LYS A 206 13.86 -1.63 0.50
C LYS A 206 14.23 -2.48 1.72
N HIS A 207 13.44 -2.41 2.79
CA HIS A 207 13.67 -3.09 4.08
C HIS A 207 12.44 -3.88 4.55
N PRO A 208 12.01 -4.92 3.82
CA PRO A 208 10.71 -5.58 4.02
C PRO A 208 10.55 -6.30 5.37
N HIS A 209 11.65 -6.51 6.09
CA HIS A 209 11.70 -7.15 7.41
C HIS A 209 11.50 -6.15 8.57
N VAL A 210 11.56 -4.85 8.30
CA VAL A 210 11.47 -3.79 9.30
C VAL A 210 10.02 -3.33 9.40
N SER A 211 9.47 -3.38 10.60
CA SER A 211 8.18 -2.76 10.94
C SER A 211 8.35 -1.25 10.99
N TRP A 212 7.27 -0.49 10.79
CA TRP A 212 7.35 0.96 10.95
C TRP A 212 6.06 1.60 11.44
N GLN A 213 6.22 2.76 12.07
CA GLN A 213 5.14 3.67 12.48
C GLN A 213 5.48 5.09 12.03
N LEU A 214 4.50 5.77 11.48
CA LEU A 214 4.56 7.17 11.09
C LEU A 214 3.46 7.91 11.82
N ASP A 215 3.85 8.80 12.73
CA ASP A 215 2.92 9.68 13.44
C ASP A 215 3.01 11.09 12.87
N ILE A 216 1.85 11.61 12.48
CA ILE A 216 1.73 12.89 11.82
C ILE A 216 0.87 13.81 12.68
N CYS A 217 1.42 14.97 13.01
CA CYS A 217 0.65 16.08 13.55
C CYS A 217 0.17 16.95 12.39
N ASP A 218 -1.11 16.85 12.05
CA ASP A 218 -1.68 17.56 10.92
C ASP A 218 -2.07 18.99 11.31
N ARG A 219 -1.22 19.94 10.91
CA ARG A 219 -1.44 21.37 11.11
C ARG A 219 -2.32 21.99 10.01
N ALA A 220 -2.50 21.28 8.90
CA ALA A 220 -3.33 21.70 7.78
C ALA A 220 -4.77 21.19 7.88
N ALA A 221 -5.05 20.30 8.82
CA ALA A 221 -6.39 19.76 9.08
C ALA A 221 -7.40 20.84 9.51
N LEU A 222 -8.67 20.60 9.19
CA LEU A 222 -9.82 21.40 9.63
C LEU A 222 -9.89 21.59 11.16
N ILE A 223 -9.45 20.57 11.90
CA ILE A 223 -9.23 20.63 13.34
C ILE A 223 -7.71 20.64 13.55
N PRO A 224 -7.10 21.77 13.95
CA PRO A 224 -5.67 21.85 14.19
C PRO A 224 -5.20 20.78 15.16
N ASP A 225 -3.99 20.26 14.94
CA ASP A 225 -3.34 19.21 15.73
C ASP A 225 -4.07 17.86 15.71
N THR A 226 -4.85 17.61 14.65
CA THR A 226 -5.36 16.26 14.36
C THR A 226 -4.17 15.31 14.18
N ARG A 227 -4.18 14.19 14.89
CA ARG A 227 -3.14 13.17 14.76
C ARG A 227 -3.57 12.10 13.77
N VAL A 228 -2.68 11.81 12.83
CA VAL A 228 -2.83 10.73 11.87
C VAL A 228 -1.65 9.79 12.03
N SER A 229 -1.94 8.52 12.29
CA SER A 229 -0.92 7.49 12.46
C SER A 229 -1.06 6.42 11.40
N TYR A 230 0.06 6.10 10.74
CA TYR A 230 0.18 4.97 9.83
C TYR A 230 1.12 3.94 10.43
N ARG A 231 0.75 2.66 10.35
CA ARG A 231 1.53 1.57 10.95
C ARG A 231 1.62 0.36 10.02
N ILE A 232 2.81 -0.24 9.99
CA ILE A 232 3.05 -1.57 9.44
C ILE A 232 3.81 -2.39 10.46
N GLU A 233 3.13 -3.37 11.05
CA GLU A 233 3.77 -4.42 11.84
C GLU A 233 4.13 -5.58 10.91
N ARG A 234 5.42 -5.89 10.83
CA ARG A 234 5.93 -7.10 10.17
C ARG A 234 6.01 -8.20 11.22
N PRO A 235 5.65 -9.45 10.88
CA PRO A 235 5.87 -10.57 11.78
C PRO A 235 7.34 -10.63 12.20
N ALA A 236 7.61 -10.97 13.47
CA ALA A 236 8.96 -11.26 13.92
C ALA A 236 9.60 -12.33 13.01
N ALA A 237 10.87 -12.16 12.68
CA ALA A 237 11.58 -13.01 11.72
C ALA A 237 11.36 -14.51 12.02
N GLY A 238 10.68 -15.22 11.09
CA GLY A 238 10.50 -16.67 11.13
C GLY A 238 9.06 -17.20 11.20
N GLY A 239 8.04 -16.35 11.39
CA GLY A 239 6.63 -16.76 11.36
C GLY A 239 5.96 -16.51 10.00
N ALA A 240 5.25 -17.50 9.45
CA ALA A 240 4.34 -17.24 8.32
C ALA A 240 3.14 -16.40 8.80
N PRO A 241 2.67 -15.42 8.02
CA PRO A 241 1.50 -14.61 8.39
C PRO A 241 0.26 -15.46 8.62
N ARG A 242 -0.56 -15.11 9.63
CA ARG A 242 -1.88 -15.71 9.81
C ARG A 242 -2.84 -15.10 8.80
N VAL A 243 -3.41 -15.94 7.94
CA VAL A 243 -4.32 -15.50 6.89
C VAL A 243 -5.74 -16.01 7.16
N TRP A 244 -6.73 -15.14 7.02
CA TRP A 244 -8.14 -15.53 6.98
C TRP A 244 -8.73 -15.31 5.59
N ALA A 245 -9.33 -16.35 5.03
CA ALA A 245 -10.08 -16.31 3.78
C ALA A 245 -11.57 -16.23 4.10
N LEU A 246 -12.20 -15.08 3.85
CA LEU A 246 -13.64 -14.88 4.09
C LEU A 246 -14.44 -15.40 2.90
N VAL A 247 -15.35 -16.34 3.16
CA VAL A 247 -16.23 -16.92 2.15
C VAL A 247 -17.69 -16.76 2.57
N ASP A 248 -18.56 -16.45 1.63
CA ASP A 248 -19.97 -16.12 1.91
C ASP A 248 -20.99 -16.91 1.08
N GLY A 249 -20.52 -17.87 0.29
CA GLY A 249 -21.36 -18.70 -0.56
C GLY A 249 -21.55 -18.17 -1.98
N ASP A 250 -21.00 -16.99 -2.32
CA ASP A 250 -20.83 -16.61 -3.73
C ASP A 250 -19.74 -17.46 -4.37
N ALA A 251 -20.13 -18.46 -5.15
CA ALA A 251 -19.20 -19.42 -5.75
C ALA A 251 -18.06 -18.77 -6.56
N ASN A 252 -18.30 -17.61 -7.19
CA ASN A 252 -17.27 -16.89 -7.95
C ASN A 252 -16.32 -16.11 -7.03
N GLY A 253 -16.84 -15.36 -6.07
CA GLY A 253 -16.05 -14.67 -5.05
C GLY A 253 -15.22 -15.64 -4.21
N ASP A 254 -15.85 -16.68 -3.68
CA ASP A 254 -15.22 -17.71 -2.84
C ASP A 254 -14.06 -18.40 -3.58
N ALA A 255 -14.26 -18.76 -4.86
CA ALA A 255 -13.20 -19.36 -5.67
C ALA A 255 -12.01 -18.41 -5.88
N GLN A 256 -12.25 -17.10 -6.08
CA GLN A 256 -11.17 -16.13 -6.22
C GLN A 256 -10.40 -15.92 -4.90
N VAL A 257 -11.11 -15.82 -3.78
CA VAL A 257 -10.50 -15.71 -2.44
C VAL A 257 -9.60 -16.92 -2.19
N GLN A 258 -10.15 -18.11 -2.44
CA GLN A 258 -9.44 -19.36 -2.22
C GLN A 258 -8.19 -19.48 -3.10
N LYS A 259 -8.32 -19.23 -4.42
CA LYS A 259 -7.17 -19.30 -5.32
C LYS A 259 -6.08 -18.29 -4.98
N LEU A 260 -6.46 -17.08 -4.56
CA LEU A 260 -5.47 -16.10 -4.11
C LEU A 260 -4.78 -16.57 -2.82
N ALA A 261 -5.54 -17.09 -1.85
CA ALA A 261 -4.98 -17.62 -0.60
C ALA A 261 -4.01 -18.79 -0.86
N ASP A 262 -4.39 -19.73 -1.73
CA ASP A 262 -3.54 -20.86 -2.14
C ASP A 262 -2.25 -20.38 -2.84
N ALA A 263 -2.36 -19.38 -3.73
CA ALA A 263 -1.22 -18.82 -4.46
C ALA A 263 -0.21 -18.09 -3.56
N LEU A 264 -0.60 -17.61 -2.38
CA LEU A 264 0.33 -17.03 -1.40
C LEU A 264 1.28 -18.09 -0.81
N GLY A 265 0.90 -19.37 -0.82
CA GLY A 265 1.68 -20.45 -0.23
C GLY A 265 1.76 -20.41 1.30
N TRP A 266 0.94 -19.59 1.95
CA TRP A 266 0.83 -19.49 3.42
C TRP A 266 -0.31 -20.35 3.94
N GLY A 267 -0.24 -20.80 5.20
CA GLY A 267 -1.38 -21.43 5.85
C GLY A 267 -2.49 -20.41 6.11
N PHE A 268 -3.74 -20.76 5.77
CA PHE A 268 -4.89 -19.89 6.01
C PHE A 268 -6.09 -20.63 6.59
N GLU A 269 -6.93 -19.89 7.29
CA GLU A 269 -8.21 -20.37 7.83
C GLU A 269 -9.36 -19.82 6.99
N THR A 270 -10.20 -20.71 6.45
CA THR A 270 -11.45 -20.30 5.79
C THR A 270 -12.51 -19.95 6.83
N LYS A 271 -12.96 -18.69 6.85
CA LYS A 271 -14.04 -18.20 7.71
C LYS A 271 -15.32 -18.07 6.89
N ARG A 272 -16.28 -18.94 7.15
CA ARG A 272 -17.58 -18.92 6.47
C ARG A 272 -18.52 -17.93 7.13
N LEU A 273 -19.06 -17.01 6.34
CA LEU A 273 -19.98 -15.98 6.78
C LEU A 273 -21.39 -16.30 6.29
N PHE A 274 -22.35 -16.13 7.19
CA PHE A 274 -23.78 -16.08 6.88
C PHE A 274 -24.30 -14.72 7.28
N TYR A 275 -25.20 -14.17 6.47
CA TYR A 275 -25.72 -12.83 6.68
C TYR A 275 -27.17 -12.83 7.11
N ASN A 276 -27.51 -11.90 8.00
CA ASN A 276 -28.89 -11.63 8.40
C ASN A 276 -29.55 -10.60 7.45
N LEU A 277 -30.82 -10.25 7.69
CA LEU A 277 -31.59 -9.32 6.83
C LEU A 277 -30.96 -7.93 6.66
N ARG A 278 -30.10 -7.50 7.59
CA ARG A 278 -29.43 -6.18 7.53
C ARG A 278 -28.40 -6.11 6.41
N SER A 279 -27.92 -7.23 5.88
CA SER A 279 -27.02 -7.25 4.72
C SER A 279 -27.63 -6.68 3.43
N LYS A 280 -28.95 -6.51 3.40
CA LYS A 280 -29.67 -5.82 2.32
C LYS A 280 -29.50 -4.30 2.35
N LEU A 281 -29.09 -3.73 3.48
CA LEU A 281 -28.82 -2.30 3.62
C LEU A 281 -27.48 -1.94 2.97
N PRO A 282 -27.31 -0.71 2.45
CA PRO A 282 -26.04 -0.24 1.91
C PRO A 282 -24.90 -0.31 2.95
N ASN A 283 -23.71 -0.70 2.51
CA ASN A 283 -22.53 -0.81 3.39
C ASN A 283 -22.13 0.52 4.07
N ALA A 284 -22.46 1.66 3.46
CA ALA A 284 -22.27 2.97 4.06
C ALA A 284 -22.93 3.10 5.45
N TRP A 285 -23.99 2.32 5.73
CA TRP A 285 -24.68 2.32 7.02
C TRP A 285 -24.08 1.33 8.02
N HIS A 286 -23.34 0.31 7.56
CA HIS A 286 -22.74 -0.71 8.43
C HIS A 286 -21.38 -0.28 8.97
N GLY A 287 -20.61 0.49 8.20
CA GLY A 287 -19.21 0.80 8.54
C GLY A 287 -18.40 -0.47 8.81
N ALA A 288 -17.37 -0.37 9.65
CA ALA A 288 -16.59 -1.50 10.16
C ALA A 288 -17.36 -2.23 11.28
N SER A 289 -18.29 -3.13 10.93
CA SER A 289 -19.11 -3.85 11.92
C SER A 289 -19.48 -5.28 11.51
N LEU A 290 -19.89 -6.07 12.51
CA LEU A 290 -20.51 -7.39 12.33
C LEU A 290 -22.04 -7.34 12.29
N ALA A 291 -22.64 -6.16 12.13
CA ALA A 291 -24.10 -5.98 12.27
C ALA A 291 -24.93 -6.75 11.23
N SER A 292 -24.36 -6.98 10.04
CA SER A 292 -24.97 -7.75 8.95
C SER A 292 -24.75 -9.26 9.06
N VAL A 293 -23.90 -9.72 9.99
CA VAL A 293 -23.51 -11.13 10.14
C VAL A 293 -24.45 -11.86 11.10
N ASP A 294 -24.84 -13.08 10.73
CA ASP A 294 -25.48 -14.05 11.62
C ASP A 294 -24.37 -14.78 12.40
N ARG A 295 -24.16 -14.39 13.66
CA ARG A 295 -23.05 -14.87 14.49
C ARG A 295 -23.19 -16.33 14.91
N ASP A 296 -24.42 -16.86 14.93
CA ASP A 296 -24.67 -18.24 15.36
C ASP A 296 -24.37 -19.23 14.24
N ARG A 297 -24.56 -18.79 12.99
CA ARG A 297 -24.28 -19.62 11.80
C ARG A 297 -22.88 -19.41 11.22
N SER A 298 -22.29 -18.24 11.45
CA SER A 298 -20.97 -17.90 10.90
C SER A 298 -19.83 -18.49 11.71
N SER A 299 -18.67 -18.63 11.07
CA SER A 299 -17.42 -18.92 11.77
C SER A 299 -17.13 -17.84 12.82
N ARG A 300 -16.56 -18.26 13.95
CA ARG A 300 -16.11 -17.34 15.00
C ARG A 300 -14.95 -16.48 14.50
N LEU A 301 -15.03 -15.19 14.82
CA LEU A 301 -14.03 -14.16 14.50
C LEU A 301 -13.44 -13.65 15.81
N ASP A 302 -12.82 -14.57 16.55
CA ASP A 302 -12.21 -14.31 17.87
C ASP A 302 -10.68 -14.28 17.74
N GLU A 303 -9.99 -13.86 18.80
CA GLU A 303 -8.53 -13.86 18.88
C GLU A 303 -7.94 -15.29 18.74
N PRO A 304 -6.73 -15.46 18.17
CA PRO A 304 -5.85 -14.42 17.63
C PRO A 304 -6.33 -13.91 16.26
N LEU A 305 -6.46 -12.58 16.13
CA LEU A 305 -6.80 -11.93 14.86
C LEU A 305 -5.71 -12.17 13.78
N PRO A 306 -6.08 -12.20 12.50
CA PRO A 306 -5.15 -12.49 11.41
C PRO A 306 -4.22 -11.32 11.10
N ASP A 307 -3.08 -11.61 10.48
CA ASP A 307 -2.21 -10.58 9.88
C ASP A 307 -2.75 -10.13 8.51
N LEU A 308 -3.47 -11.01 7.82
CA LEU A 308 -4.07 -10.76 6.50
C LEU A 308 -5.49 -11.33 6.41
N VAL A 309 -6.42 -10.53 5.90
CA VAL A 309 -7.76 -10.94 5.49
C VAL A 309 -7.88 -10.82 3.98
N ILE A 310 -8.34 -11.88 3.34
CA ILE A 310 -8.71 -11.91 1.92
C ILE A 310 -10.22 -12.10 1.83
N ALA A 311 -10.90 -11.22 1.13
CA ALA A 311 -12.35 -11.25 1.00
C ALA A 311 -12.80 -10.84 -0.40
N ALA A 312 -14.03 -11.22 -0.80
CA ALA A 312 -14.58 -10.88 -2.11
C ALA A 312 -16.01 -10.33 -1.99
N GLY A 313 -16.33 -9.37 -2.87
CA GLY A 313 -17.67 -8.81 -2.97
C GLY A 313 -18.06 -7.84 -1.85
N LYS A 314 -19.30 -7.33 -1.93
CA LYS A 314 -19.76 -6.26 -1.05
C LYS A 314 -20.05 -6.69 0.38
N HIS A 315 -20.52 -7.91 0.62
CA HIS A 315 -21.05 -8.27 1.95
C HIS A 315 -19.94 -8.53 2.98
N SER A 316 -18.75 -8.92 2.52
CA SER A 316 -17.58 -9.14 3.37
C SER A 316 -16.87 -7.84 3.77
N ALA A 317 -17.03 -6.75 3.02
CA ALA A 317 -16.32 -5.49 3.24
C ALA A 317 -16.50 -4.92 4.67
N PRO A 318 -17.72 -4.82 5.24
CA PRO A 318 -17.92 -4.40 6.63
C PRO A 318 -17.21 -5.29 7.66
N VAL A 319 -17.19 -6.60 7.41
CA VAL A 319 -16.54 -7.59 8.28
C VAL A 319 -15.03 -7.43 8.25
N ALA A 320 -14.46 -7.28 7.06
CA ALA A 320 -13.03 -7.05 6.89
C ALA A 320 -12.58 -5.75 7.56
N GLY A 321 -13.35 -4.67 7.42
CA GLY A 321 -13.14 -3.42 8.14
C GLY A 321 -13.24 -3.59 9.67
N TRP A 322 -14.20 -4.40 10.15
CA TRP A 322 -14.32 -4.72 11.57
C TRP A 322 -13.08 -5.47 12.09
N ILE A 323 -12.57 -6.47 11.35
CA ILE A 323 -11.36 -7.22 11.75
C ILE A 323 -10.16 -6.27 11.85
N ARG A 324 -9.97 -5.39 10.86
CA ARG A 324 -8.93 -4.35 10.89
C ARG A 324 -9.06 -3.47 12.13
N LYS A 325 -10.26 -2.97 12.44
CA LYS A 325 -10.52 -2.16 13.63
C LYS A 325 -10.27 -2.93 14.92
N ALA A 326 -10.73 -4.18 15.03
CA ALA A 326 -10.52 -5.04 16.19
C ALA A 326 -9.03 -5.34 16.43
N SER A 327 -8.25 -5.41 15.36
CA SER A 327 -6.80 -5.56 15.42
C SER A 327 -6.03 -4.24 15.59
N GLU A 328 -6.72 -3.12 15.83
CA GLU A 328 -6.10 -1.78 15.93
C GLU A 328 -5.27 -1.41 14.68
N GLY A 329 -5.74 -1.82 13.50
CA GLY A 329 -5.07 -1.55 12.23
C GLY A 329 -3.94 -2.52 11.86
N ARG A 330 -3.65 -3.53 12.68
CA ARG A 330 -2.60 -4.54 12.40
C ARG A 330 -2.95 -5.45 11.22
N THR A 331 -4.22 -5.85 11.10
CA THR A 331 -4.68 -6.74 10.02
C THR A 331 -4.66 -6.01 8.68
N ARG A 332 -3.97 -6.58 7.69
CA ARG A 332 -4.08 -6.15 6.29
C ARG A 332 -5.34 -6.68 5.65
N VAL A 333 -6.00 -5.85 4.86
CA VAL A 333 -7.24 -6.19 4.18
C VAL A 333 -7.07 -6.12 2.67
N VAL A 334 -7.19 -7.29 2.03
CA VAL A 334 -7.23 -7.45 0.58
C VAL A 334 -8.66 -7.78 0.16
N GLN A 335 -9.22 -6.95 -0.71
CA GLN A 335 -10.59 -7.09 -1.18
C GLN A 335 -10.63 -7.33 -2.69
N LEU A 336 -11.32 -8.39 -3.10
CA LEU A 336 -11.52 -8.75 -4.49
C LEU A 336 -12.86 -8.19 -5.00
N GLY A 337 -12.82 -7.62 -6.20
CA GLY A 337 -13.97 -6.99 -6.85
C GLY A 337 -14.35 -5.64 -6.24
N HIS A 338 -15.61 -5.26 -6.38
CA HIS A 338 -16.09 -3.94 -5.93
C HIS A 338 -16.51 -3.98 -4.42
N PRO A 339 -15.83 -3.26 -3.50
CA PRO A 339 -16.16 -3.28 -2.07
C PRO A 339 -17.51 -2.63 -1.73
N THR A 340 -17.94 -1.64 -2.52
CA THR A 340 -19.11 -0.76 -2.22
C THR A 340 -19.00 -0.08 -0.85
N ALA A 341 -17.78 0.22 -0.42
CA ALA A 341 -17.45 0.95 0.81
C ALA A 341 -16.30 1.94 0.50
N SER A 342 -15.90 2.79 1.47
CA SER A 342 -14.74 3.67 1.28
C SER A 342 -13.49 2.82 0.99
N PHE A 343 -12.67 3.27 0.03
CA PHE A 343 -11.51 2.49 -0.41
C PHE A 343 -10.40 2.52 0.64
N ASP A 344 -10.36 3.55 1.49
CA ASP A 344 -9.37 3.73 2.56
C ASP A 344 -9.45 2.64 3.65
N LEU A 345 -10.56 1.89 3.67
CA LEU A 345 -10.75 0.75 4.56
C LEU A 345 -9.87 -0.45 4.16
N PHE A 346 -9.37 -0.49 2.92
CA PHE A 346 -8.66 -1.62 2.33
C PHE A 346 -7.21 -1.24 2.03
N ASP A 347 -6.29 -2.15 2.34
CA ASP A 347 -4.88 -2.01 1.97
C ASP A 347 -4.66 -2.30 0.48
N LEU A 348 -5.47 -3.19 -0.09
CA LEU A 348 -5.47 -3.48 -1.52
C LEU A 348 -6.86 -3.90 -2.01
N ILE A 349 -7.29 -3.33 -3.11
CA ILE A 349 -8.49 -3.72 -3.84
C ILE A 349 -8.01 -4.30 -5.18
N VAL A 350 -8.26 -5.59 -5.41
CA VAL A 350 -7.95 -6.23 -6.68
C VAL A 350 -9.22 -6.34 -7.50
N THR A 351 -9.25 -5.70 -8.66
CA THR A 351 -10.48 -5.55 -9.44
C THR A 351 -10.26 -5.82 -10.92
N ALA A 352 -11.26 -6.41 -11.56
CA ALA A 352 -11.31 -6.53 -13.01
C ALA A 352 -11.85 -5.23 -13.66
N PRO A 353 -11.60 -4.99 -14.96
CA PRO A 353 -11.91 -3.72 -15.61
C PRO A 353 -13.42 -3.45 -15.71
N ASP A 354 -14.25 -4.49 -15.63
CA ASP A 354 -15.72 -4.41 -15.68
C ASP A 354 -16.32 -3.66 -14.48
N HIS A 355 -15.63 -3.62 -13.33
CA HIS A 355 -16.07 -2.83 -12.18
C HIS A 355 -15.80 -1.32 -12.33
N ARG A 356 -14.97 -0.90 -13.29
CA ARG A 356 -14.66 0.52 -13.58
C ARG A 356 -14.30 1.34 -12.34
N LEU A 357 -13.50 0.76 -11.44
CA LEU A 357 -13.00 1.50 -10.28
C LEU A 357 -12.04 2.60 -10.73
N PRO A 358 -11.97 3.73 -9.99
CA PRO A 358 -10.96 4.75 -10.24
C PRO A 358 -9.56 4.21 -9.99
N VAL A 359 -8.58 4.72 -10.75
CA VAL A 359 -7.17 4.47 -10.50
C VAL A 359 -6.78 5.12 -9.16
N ARG A 360 -6.26 4.31 -8.24
CA ARG A 360 -5.76 4.73 -6.92
C ARG A 360 -4.60 3.83 -6.51
N ASP A 361 -3.77 4.31 -5.60
CA ASP A 361 -2.59 3.58 -5.10
C ASP A 361 -2.93 2.20 -4.52
N ASN A 362 -4.09 2.06 -3.88
CA ASN A 362 -4.55 0.80 -3.30
C ASN A 362 -5.52 0.02 -4.22
N VAL A 363 -5.64 0.37 -5.50
CA VAL A 363 -6.50 -0.33 -6.47
C VAL A 363 -5.64 -0.96 -7.57
N LEU A 364 -5.56 -2.29 -7.55
CA LEU A 364 -4.90 -3.08 -8.56
C LEU A 364 -5.89 -3.58 -9.60
N HIS A 365 -5.75 -3.10 -10.83
CA HIS A 365 -6.53 -3.60 -11.97
C HIS A 365 -5.89 -4.85 -12.56
N VAL A 366 -6.59 -5.98 -12.49
CA VAL A 366 -6.21 -7.23 -13.16
C VAL A 366 -6.97 -7.39 -14.47
N THR A 367 -6.37 -8.07 -15.44
CA THR A 367 -6.99 -8.26 -16.77
C THR A 367 -8.21 -9.19 -16.72
N ALA A 368 -8.22 -10.15 -15.81
CA ALA A 368 -9.27 -11.16 -15.66
C ALA A 368 -9.44 -11.60 -14.19
N PRO A 369 -10.59 -12.18 -13.81
CA PRO A 369 -10.82 -12.74 -12.47
C PRO A 369 -9.75 -13.78 -12.09
N LEU A 370 -9.33 -13.75 -10.82
CA LEU A 370 -8.24 -14.60 -10.30
C LEU A 370 -8.60 -16.09 -10.20
N ALA A 371 -9.89 -16.41 -10.33
CA ALA A 371 -10.38 -17.79 -10.27
C ALA A 371 -9.88 -18.63 -11.45
N GLY A 372 -9.26 -18.06 -12.48
CA GLY A 372 -8.74 -18.77 -13.66
C GLY A 372 -9.76 -19.70 -14.32
N ILE A 373 -9.27 -20.56 -15.22
CA ILE A 373 -10.07 -21.62 -15.85
C ILE A 373 -9.57 -22.95 -15.31
N ASP A 374 -10.49 -23.78 -14.83
CA ASP A 374 -10.20 -25.15 -14.43
C ASP A 374 -10.03 -26.00 -15.69
N ALA A 375 -8.82 -26.53 -15.90
CA ALA A 375 -8.45 -27.26 -17.10
C ALA A 375 -9.23 -28.56 -17.25
N ASP A 376 -9.42 -29.30 -16.16
CA ASP A 376 -10.17 -30.56 -16.16
C ASP A 376 -11.63 -30.29 -16.48
N ARG A 377 -12.22 -29.28 -15.83
CA ARG A 377 -13.60 -28.86 -16.12
C ARG A 377 -13.76 -28.36 -17.55
N LEU A 378 -12.76 -27.69 -18.11
CA LEU A 378 -12.75 -27.24 -19.50
C LEU A 378 -12.73 -28.44 -20.45
N GLU A 379 -11.91 -29.45 -20.18
CA GLU A 379 -11.80 -30.66 -20.98
C GLU A 379 -13.09 -31.49 -20.92
N GLU A 380 -13.63 -31.73 -19.72
CA GLU A 380 -14.94 -32.36 -19.52
C GLU A 380 -16.05 -31.62 -20.29
N SER A 381 -16.04 -30.29 -20.21
CA SER A 381 -17.00 -29.45 -20.93
C SER A 381 -16.79 -29.57 -22.45
N ALA A 382 -15.55 -29.57 -22.92
CA ALA A 382 -15.24 -29.73 -24.34
C ALA A 382 -15.74 -31.08 -24.87
N VAL A 383 -15.57 -32.16 -24.13
CA VAL A 383 -16.13 -33.49 -24.47
C VAL A 383 -17.65 -33.42 -24.49
N ARG A 384 -18.28 -32.89 -23.43
CA ARG A 384 -19.75 -32.79 -23.32
C ARG A 384 -20.40 -31.97 -24.43
N TRP A 385 -19.74 -30.90 -24.86
CA TRP A 385 -20.27 -29.98 -25.86
C TRP A 385 -19.92 -30.36 -27.30
N ARG A 386 -18.92 -31.23 -27.52
CA ARG A 386 -18.48 -31.69 -28.85
C ARG A 386 -19.65 -32.14 -29.72
N ASP A 387 -20.44 -33.08 -29.22
CA ASP A 387 -21.56 -33.66 -29.97
C ASP A 387 -22.77 -32.71 -30.08
N ARG A 388 -22.89 -31.75 -29.15
CA ARG A 388 -24.00 -30.78 -29.11
C ARG A 388 -23.80 -29.59 -30.05
N ILE A 389 -22.54 -29.19 -30.24
CA ILE A 389 -22.16 -28.13 -31.18
C ILE A 389 -22.12 -28.70 -32.61
N GLY A 390 -21.80 -29.99 -32.76
CA GLY A 390 -21.83 -30.72 -34.03
C GLY A 390 -20.85 -30.18 -35.08
N ASP A 391 -20.94 -30.76 -36.29
CA ASP A 391 -20.11 -30.39 -37.45
C ASP A 391 -20.72 -29.26 -38.31
N GLY A 392 -21.70 -28.52 -37.78
CA GLY A 392 -22.47 -27.53 -38.55
C GLY A 392 -21.59 -26.50 -39.28
N GLU A 393 -22.01 -26.12 -40.49
CA GLU A 393 -21.31 -25.14 -41.35
C GLU A 393 -21.19 -23.76 -40.67
N ALA A 394 -20.06 -23.10 -40.89
CA ALA A 394 -19.75 -21.79 -40.33
C ALA A 394 -20.53 -20.66 -41.05
N PRO A 395 -20.86 -19.54 -40.36
CA PRO A 395 -20.44 -19.15 -39.01
C PRO A 395 -21.34 -19.69 -37.90
N ARG A 396 -20.72 -20.09 -36.77
CA ARG A 396 -21.43 -20.52 -35.55
C ARG A 396 -21.57 -19.35 -34.58
N THR A 397 -22.77 -19.11 -34.09
CA THR A 397 -23.04 -18.08 -33.07
C THR A 397 -23.27 -18.73 -31.72
N VAL A 398 -22.49 -18.32 -30.72
CA VAL A 398 -22.65 -18.77 -29.33
C VAL A 398 -23.19 -17.60 -28.51
N LEU A 399 -24.30 -17.83 -27.81
CA LEU A 399 -24.85 -16.89 -26.82
C LEU A 399 -24.56 -17.42 -25.42
N LEU A 400 -23.63 -16.79 -24.71
CA LEU A 400 -23.35 -17.08 -23.32
C LEU A 400 -24.19 -16.16 -22.44
N VAL A 401 -25.27 -16.71 -21.89
CA VAL A 401 -26.07 -15.99 -20.90
C VAL A 401 -25.49 -16.33 -19.53
N GLY A 402 -24.85 -15.35 -18.89
CA GLY A 402 -24.40 -15.48 -17.49
C GLY A 402 -25.59 -15.77 -16.55
N PRO A 403 -25.36 -15.97 -15.24
CA PRO A 403 -26.38 -16.41 -14.28
C PRO A 403 -27.58 -15.44 -14.10
N GLY A 404 -27.69 -14.37 -14.88
CA GLY A 404 -28.71 -13.34 -14.76
C GLY A 404 -28.48 -12.53 -13.50
N ARG A 405 -27.93 -11.31 -13.64
CA ARG A 405 -27.98 -10.35 -12.53
C ARG A 405 -29.41 -9.81 -12.49
N GLY A 406 -30.18 -10.13 -11.45
CA GLY A 406 -31.56 -9.64 -11.26
C GLY A 406 -31.71 -8.11 -11.11
N SER A 407 -30.66 -7.33 -11.38
CA SER A 407 -30.57 -5.89 -11.14
C SER A 407 -30.30 -5.05 -12.39
N TYR A 408 -30.47 -5.59 -13.60
CA TYR A 408 -30.73 -4.76 -14.79
C TYR A 408 -32.25 -4.71 -14.98
N ARG A 409 -32.91 -3.77 -14.30
CA ARG A 409 -34.27 -3.30 -14.61
C ARG A 409 -34.21 -1.83 -14.90
#